data_AF-A0A2S8GQK5-F1
#
_entry.id   AF-A0A2S8GQK5-F1
#
_cell.length_a   1.000
_cell.length_b   1.000
_cell.length_c   1.000
_cell.angle_alpha   90.00
_cell.angle_beta   90.00
_cell.angle_gamma   90.00
#
_symmetry.space_group_name_H-M   'P 1'
#
loop_
_entity.id
_entity.type
_entity.pdbx_description
1 polymer ?
#
loop_
_entity_poly.entity_id
_entity_poly.type
_entity_poly.pdbx_seq_one_letter_code
_entity_poly.pdbx_strand_id
1 'polypeptide(L)'
;MIELLFWGALLRFCQAAVAAIPTIMIGILVAAIFSVWLGPAGTRRLFGGSGLKSLLYAWLIGMLLPVCSLGVIPIAMQLRRAKLSGGTILAFALTAPLFNPISVLYGLTLSDPIVILTFSFCSLVIVTGCGWLWDRIFPTDDQPLDEEKEAMPEGWRRISATAAFGLRAMTGPAMGYVILGLVGVALLSLVLPYGSLQQSAEHDDPTAILFMTAIAIPAYATPMVAMVQLASMFAHGNSVGAAFSLLALGAGANLGLIGWMTQNYGWRKTGVWFGLLVSVVVGLAYSVDGPLYPQGVDPAGHTHAFDIYCTPFSAGTSQPMVAAWSELAKKTAPHEKVALLMFAVALALAVTLRLVDPQRRLEAWLRETAPTETAKFDRTIPGPVLGVISLTGLVIVSVAGCYLYYPPPHEIFEEMRAVNAEVNYGARTGHWDVAKHWIPIYDDWSRKLEVSKFLRSGEVDPYHQFKGQVFREYLERLEHAVEDEDQETAKRLSSKVSAAYSRLRQSYQEE
;
A
#
# COMPACT_ATOMS: atom_id res chain seq x y z
N MET A 1 -28.53 15.91 -6.66
CA MET A 1 -28.12 15.02 -5.54
C MET A 1 -27.72 13.63 -6.03
N ILE A 2 -28.59 12.87 -6.71
CA ILE A 2 -28.25 11.53 -7.25
C ILE A 2 -27.04 11.57 -8.20
N GLU A 3 -27.00 12.55 -9.10
CA GLU A 3 -25.89 12.72 -10.04
C GLU A 3 -24.55 13.01 -9.33
N LEU A 4 -24.55 13.84 -8.27
CA LEU A 4 -23.38 14.12 -7.44
C LEU A 4 -22.86 12.86 -6.76
N LEU A 5 -23.76 12.06 -6.18
CA LEU A 5 -23.43 10.81 -5.50
C LEU A 5 -22.86 9.78 -6.49
N PHE A 6 -23.46 9.64 -7.67
CA PHE A 6 -23.00 8.72 -8.70
C PHE A 6 -21.59 9.07 -9.19
N TRP A 7 -21.35 10.32 -9.59
CA TRP A 7 -20.04 10.76 -10.06
C TRP A 7 -19.00 10.77 -8.94
N GLY A 8 -19.41 11.07 -7.71
CA GLY A 8 -18.54 10.97 -6.53
C GLY A 8 -18.06 9.54 -6.28
N ALA A 9 -19.00 8.58 -6.25
CA ALA A 9 -18.68 7.18 -6.08
C ALA A 9 -17.83 6.63 -7.23
N LEU A 10 -18.14 7.01 -8.48
CA LEU A 10 -17.34 6.63 -9.65
C LEU A 10 -15.93 7.22 -9.59
N LEU A 11 -15.77 8.47 -9.15
CA LEU A 11 -14.46 9.09 -8.94
C LEU A 11 -13.64 8.29 -7.92
N ARG A 12 -14.22 7.97 -6.76
CA ARG A 12 -13.53 7.19 -5.70
C ARG A 12 -13.16 5.79 -6.17
N PHE A 13 -14.06 5.12 -6.89
CA PHE A 13 -13.78 3.83 -7.53
C PHE A 13 -12.58 3.92 -8.46
N CYS A 14 -12.57 4.90 -9.37
CA CYS A 14 -11.50 5.07 -10.35
C CYS A 14 -10.17 5.44 -9.69
N GLN A 15 -10.16 6.33 -8.69
CA GLN A 15 -8.96 6.69 -7.92
C GLN A 15 -8.37 5.46 -7.22
N ALA A 16 -9.20 4.68 -6.51
CA ALA A 16 -8.76 3.47 -5.84
C ALA A 16 -8.28 2.40 -6.83
N ALA A 17 -8.93 2.27 -7.99
CA ALA A 17 -8.53 1.34 -9.04
C ALA A 17 -7.15 1.71 -9.60
N VAL A 18 -6.95 2.98 -9.98
CA VAL A 18 -5.69 3.47 -10.54
C VAL A 18 -4.54 3.31 -9.55
N ALA A 19 -4.75 3.66 -8.28
CA ALA A 19 -3.77 3.48 -7.22
C ALA A 19 -3.45 1.99 -6.94
N ALA A 20 -4.41 1.08 -7.14
CA ALA A 20 -4.22 -0.35 -6.91
C ALA A 20 -3.52 -1.09 -8.06
N ILE A 21 -3.58 -0.59 -9.30
CA ILE A 21 -3.05 -1.26 -10.49
C ILE A 21 -1.61 -1.77 -10.32
N PRO A 22 -0.63 -0.96 -9.86
CA PRO A 22 0.75 -1.42 -9.69
C PRO A 22 0.83 -2.67 -8.79
N THR A 23 0.13 -2.64 -7.66
CA THR A 23 0.12 -3.74 -6.70
C THR A 23 -0.63 -4.98 -7.21
N ILE A 24 -1.68 -4.81 -8.02
CA ILE A 24 -2.41 -5.91 -8.66
C ILE A 24 -1.51 -6.60 -9.69
N MET A 25 -0.77 -5.83 -10.51
CA MET A 25 0.18 -6.38 -11.48
C MET A 25 1.29 -7.18 -10.79
N ILE A 26 1.87 -6.64 -9.72
CA ILE A 26 2.87 -7.35 -8.91
C ILE A 26 2.25 -8.61 -8.29
N GLY A 27 1.04 -8.52 -7.77
CA GLY A 27 0.29 -9.65 -7.23
C GLY A 27 0.10 -10.80 -8.22
N ILE A 28 -0.28 -10.46 -9.46
CA ILE A 28 -0.41 -11.42 -10.57
C ILE A 28 0.95 -12.02 -10.94
N LEU A 29 2.00 -11.22 -10.98
CA LEU A 29 3.36 -11.68 -11.27
C LEU A 29 3.86 -12.67 -10.20
N VAL A 30 3.69 -12.34 -8.92
CA VAL A 30 4.07 -13.23 -7.81
C VAL A 30 3.24 -14.52 -7.85
N ALA A 31 1.94 -14.41 -8.11
CA ALA A 31 1.07 -15.56 -8.30
C ALA A 31 1.52 -16.47 -9.47
N ALA A 32 2.06 -15.87 -10.55
CA ALA A 32 2.64 -16.59 -11.68
C ALA A 32 3.97 -17.26 -11.32
N ILE A 33 4.81 -16.59 -10.54
CA ILE A 33 6.08 -17.15 -10.03
C ILE A 33 5.79 -18.38 -9.15
N PHE A 34 4.82 -18.27 -8.23
CA PHE A 34 4.43 -19.39 -7.37
C PHE A 34 3.86 -20.58 -8.16
N SER A 35 3.05 -20.36 -9.20
CA SER A 35 2.56 -21.48 -10.01
C SER A 35 3.59 -22.07 -10.95
N VAL A 36 4.31 -21.25 -11.71
CA VAL A 36 5.12 -21.70 -12.84
C VAL A 36 6.54 -22.06 -12.44
N TRP A 37 7.12 -21.37 -11.45
CA TRP A 37 8.54 -21.52 -11.09
C TRP A 37 8.71 -22.41 -9.86
N LEU A 38 7.92 -22.18 -8.82
CA LEU A 38 7.99 -22.99 -7.60
C LEU A 38 7.09 -24.23 -7.69
N GLY A 39 5.93 -24.09 -8.34
CA GLY A 39 4.86 -25.09 -8.33
C GLY A 39 4.27 -25.29 -6.93
N PRO A 40 3.27 -26.20 -6.80
CA PRO A 40 2.62 -26.48 -5.51
C PRO A 40 3.62 -26.97 -4.44
N ALA A 41 4.49 -27.92 -4.78
CA ALA A 41 5.44 -28.51 -3.84
C ALA A 41 6.53 -27.53 -3.41
N GLY A 42 7.10 -26.75 -4.35
CA GLY A 42 8.09 -25.73 -4.02
C GLY A 42 7.49 -24.59 -3.19
N THR A 43 6.26 -24.18 -3.48
CA THR A 43 5.54 -23.16 -2.69
C THR A 43 5.30 -23.67 -1.27
N ARG A 44 4.80 -24.91 -1.08
CA ARG A 44 4.61 -25.48 0.25
C ARG A 44 5.92 -25.61 1.03
N ARG A 45 7.02 -25.98 0.36
CA ARG A 45 8.36 -26.06 0.95
C ARG A 45 8.89 -24.69 1.38
N LEU A 46 8.69 -23.65 0.57
CA LEU A 46 9.13 -22.29 0.86
C LEU A 46 8.49 -21.76 2.15
N PHE A 47 7.19 -22.00 2.33
CA PHE A 47 6.46 -21.59 3.53
C PHE A 47 6.62 -22.59 4.68
N GLY A 48 7.44 -23.63 4.57
CA GLY A 48 7.72 -24.55 5.67
C GLY A 48 6.55 -25.49 6.06
N GLY A 49 5.58 -25.71 5.17
CA GLY A 49 4.45 -26.62 5.41
C GLY A 49 3.37 -26.04 6.33
N SER A 50 3.20 -26.63 7.52
CA SER A 50 2.15 -26.31 8.49
C SER A 50 2.72 -25.91 9.87
N GLY A 51 1.94 -25.17 10.66
CA GLY A 51 2.26 -24.80 12.04
C GLY A 51 2.94 -23.43 12.22
N LEU A 52 3.54 -23.21 13.40
CA LEU A 52 4.10 -21.89 13.76
C LEU A 52 5.22 -21.41 12.81
N LYS A 53 6.03 -22.35 12.30
CA LYS A 53 7.10 -22.04 11.34
C LYS A 53 6.54 -21.49 10.03
N SER A 54 5.38 -21.99 9.57
CA SER A 54 4.77 -21.50 8.34
C SER A 54 4.14 -20.12 8.51
N LEU A 55 3.59 -19.81 9.68
CA LEU A 55 3.13 -18.47 10.02
C LEU A 55 4.27 -17.44 10.00
N LEU A 56 5.42 -17.77 10.59
CA LEU A 56 6.58 -16.88 10.58
C LEU A 56 7.12 -16.63 9.16
N TYR A 57 7.20 -17.67 8.32
CA TYR A 57 7.59 -17.47 6.92
C TYR A 57 6.55 -16.72 6.12
N ALA A 58 5.26 -16.94 6.36
CA ALA A 58 4.20 -16.17 5.72
C ALA A 58 4.29 -14.69 6.05
N TRP A 59 4.57 -14.36 7.31
CA TRP A 59 4.83 -12.98 7.71
C TRP A 59 6.08 -12.42 7.03
N LEU A 60 7.22 -13.12 7.10
CA LEU A 60 8.48 -12.64 6.52
C LEU A 60 8.39 -12.43 5.00
N ILE A 61 7.83 -13.40 4.27
CA ILE A 61 7.67 -13.32 2.81
C ILE A 61 6.63 -12.24 2.47
N GLY A 62 5.53 -12.17 3.20
CA GLY A 62 4.51 -11.13 3.01
C GLY A 62 5.10 -9.73 3.17
N MET A 63 5.86 -9.51 4.24
CA MET A 63 6.50 -8.23 4.57
C MET A 63 7.47 -7.75 3.47
N LEU A 64 8.07 -8.66 2.73
CA LEU A 64 9.02 -8.34 1.66
C LEU A 64 8.36 -8.02 0.31
N LEU A 65 7.06 -8.31 0.15
CA LEU A 65 6.38 -8.15 -1.12
C LEU A 65 5.62 -6.82 -1.20
N PRO A 66 5.84 -5.99 -2.24
CA PRO A 66 5.13 -4.73 -2.43
C PRO A 66 3.73 -4.95 -3.02
N VAL A 67 2.86 -5.62 -2.27
CA VAL A 67 1.46 -5.90 -2.65
C VAL A 67 0.48 -5.35 -1.62
N CYS A 68 -0.73 -4.99 -2.06
CA CYS A 68 -1.82 -4.59 -1.18
C CYS A 68 -2.84 -5.73 -0.98
N SER A 69 -3.89 -5.48 -0.21
CA SER A 69 -4.97 -6.46 0.02
C SER A 69 -5.77 -6.82 -1.23
N LEU A 70 -5.76 -6.02 -2.30
CA LEU A 70 -6.31 -6.42 -3.62
C LEU A 70 -5.31 -7.27 -4.41
N GLY A 71 -4.03 -6.86 -4.43
CA GLY A 71 -2.95 -7.58 -5.10
C GLY A 71 -2.64 -8.95 -4.50
N VAL A 72 -2.98 -9.16 -3.21
CA VAL A 72 -2.73 -10.42 -2.53
C VAL A 72 -3.74 -11.52 -2.89
N ILE A 73 -4.93 -11.16 -3.40
CA ILE A 73 -5.99 -12.12 -3.77
C ILE A 73 -5.50 -13.20 -4.76
N PRO A 74 -4.89 -12.86 -5.92
CA PRO A 74 -4.37 -13.87 -6.84
C PRO A 74 -3.29 -14.75 -6.17
N ILE A 75 -2.47 -14.19 -5.28
CA ILE A 75 -1.45 -14.96 -4.56
C ILE A 75 -2.12 -15.94 -3.58
N ALA A 76 -3.09 -15.48 -2.78
CA ALA A 76 -3.83 -16.31 -1.83
C ALA A 76 -4.53 -17.48 -2.52
N MET A 77 -5.09 -17.26 -3.72
CA MET A 77 -5.64 -18.33 -4.56
C MET A 77 -4.60 -19.39 -4.93
N GLN A 78 -3.35 -18.99 -5.19
CA GLN A 78 -2.25 -19.91 -5.50
C GLN A 78 -1.74 -20.65 -4.27
N LEU A 79 -1.60 -19.96 -3.14
CA LEU A 79 -1.22 -20.60 -1.88
C LEU A 79 -2.26 -21.67 -1.48
N ARG A 80 -3.55 -21.41 -1.72
CA ARG A 80 -4.61 -22.41 -1.54
C ARG A 80 -4.48 -23.60 -2.48
N ARG A 81 -4.12 -23.38 -3.75
CA ARG A 81 -3.84 -24.48 -4.71
C ARG A 81 -2.62 -25.31 -4.30
N ALA A 82 -1.64 -24.69 -3.66
CA ALA A 82 -0.48 -25.35 -3.06
C ALA A 82 -0.79 -26.06 -1.73
N LYS A 83 -2.06 -26.09 -1.30
CA LYS A 83 -2.55 -26.74 -0.07
C LYS A 83 -1.87 -26.25 1.21
N LEU A 84 -1.53 -24.94 1.30
CA LEU A 84 -1.09 -24.35 2.57
C LEU A 84 -2.25 -24.28 3.58
N SER A 85 -1.92 -24.28 4.88
CA SER A 85 -2.94 -24.11 5.93
C SER A 85 -3.68 -22.77 5.76
N GLY A 86 -4.96 -22.76 6.11
CA GLY A 86 -5.75 -21.53 6.03
C GLY A 86 -5.14 -20.39 6.87
N GLY A 87 -4.60 -20.70 8.05
CA GLY A 87 -3.93 -19.71 8.91
C GLY A 87 -2.72 -19.11 8.24
N THR A 88 -1.91 -19.92 7.54
CA THR A 88 -0.74 -19.44 6.79
C THR A 88 -1.13 -18.53 5.61
N ILE A 89 -2.19 -18.89 4.87
CA ILE A 89 -2.66 -18.09 3.73
C ILE A 89 -3.19 -16.74 4.21
N LEU A 90 -3.96 -16.74 5.29
CA LEU A 90 -4.55 -15.52 5.85
C LEU A 90 -3.48 -14.65 6.53
N ALA A 91 -2.51 -15.27 7.20
CA ALA A 91 -1.35 -14.59 7.77
C ALA A 91 -0.56 -13.85 6.69
N PHE A 92 -0.26 -14.53 5.58
CA PHE A 92 0.37 -13.90 4.41
C PHE A 92 -0.49 -12.76 3.84
N ALA A 93 -1.79 -13.02 3.67
CA ALA A 93 -2.74 -12.06 3.09
C ALA A 93 -2.86 -10.77 3.90
N LEU A 94 -2.79 -10.85 5.22
CA LEU A 94 -2.79 -9.69 6.11
C LEU A 94 -1.41 -9.02 6.17
N THR A 95 -0.30 -9.77 6.21
CA THR A 95 1.02 -9.15 6.43
C THR A 95 1.45 -8.26 5.27
N ALA A 96 1.26 -8.74 4.04
CA ALA A 96 1.78 -8.07 2.86
C ALA A 96 1.30 -6.61 2.68
N PRO A 97 0.01 -6.30 2.85
CA PRO A 97 -0.46 -4.91 2.85
C PRO A 97 -0.06 -4.09 4.08
N LEU A 98 0.19 -4.71 5.24
CA LEU A 98 0.42 -3.98 6.48
C LEU A 98 1.82 -3.40 6.58
N PHE A 99 2.82 -4.18 6.19
CA PHE A 99 4.23 -3.80 6.34
C PHE A 99 5.01 -4.22 5.11
N ASN A 100 4.84 -3.50 4.01
CA ASN A 100 5.80 -3.60 2.90
C ASN A 100 6.97 -2.63 3.15
N PRO A 101 8.14 -2.82 2.50
CA PRO A 101 9.33 -2.03 2.78
C PRO A 101 9.14 -0.53 2.49
N ILE A 102 8.36 -0.21 1.46
CA ILE A 102 8.07 1.17 1.05
C ILE A 102 7.23 1.86 2.12
N SER A 103 6.18 1.20 2.61
CA SER A 103 5.33 1.70 3.69
C SER A 103 6.11 1.90 4.97
N VAL A 104 7.00 0.96 5.34
CA VAL A 104 7.87 1.14 6.52
C VAL A 104 8.74 2.37 6.38
N LEU A 105 9.43 2.54 5.25
CA LEU A 105 10.30 3.70 5.02
C LEU A 105 9.53 5.01 4.96
N TYR A 106 8.35 5.01 4.34
CA TYR A 106 7.47 6.16 4.32
C TYR A 106 6.90 6.47 5.71
N GLY A 107 6.60 5.45 6.51
CA GLY A 107 6.28 5.62 7.93
C GLY A 107 7.41 6.29 8.70
N LEU A 108 8.64 5.86 8.47
CA LEU A 108 9.83 6.44 9.08
C LEU A 108 10.08 7.90 8.64
N THR A 109 9.54 8.35 7.50
CA THR A 109 9.60 9.79 7.12
C THR A 109 8.62 10.66 7.88
N LEU A 110 7.57 10.05 8.44
CA LEU A 110 6.39 10.76 8.92
C LEU A 110 6.18 10.64 10.42
N SER A 111 6.76 9.63 11.05
CA SER A 111 6.49 9.28 12.44
C SER A 111 7.74 8.80 13.15
N ASP A 112 7.73 8.87 14.48
CA ASP A 112 8.84 8.40 15.30
C ASP A 112 9.14 6.92 15.03
N PRO A 113 10.42 6.52 14.90
CA PRO A 113 10.79 5.14 14.63
C PRO A 113 10.19 4.13 15.61
N ILE A 114 10.00 4.53 16.87
CA ILE A 114 9.37 3.70 17.91
C ILE A 114 7.93 3.34 17.55
N VAL A 115 7.15 4.27 16.98
CA VAL A 115 5.76 4.02 16.57
C VAL A 115 5.71 3.00 15.43
N ILE A 116 6.57 3.16 14.42
CA ILE A 116 6.64 2.24 13.28
C ILE A 116 7.07 0.83 13.71
N LEU A 117 8.09 0.72 14.57
CA LEU A 117 8.52 -0.56 15.12
C LEU A 117 7.43 -1.22 15.97
N THR A 118 6.72 -0.44 16.77
CA THR A 118 5.60 -0.94 17.58
C THR A 118 4.47 -1.45 16.70
N PHE A 119 4.07 -0.70 15.67
CA PHE A 119 3.03 -1.14 14.74
C PHE A 119 3.44 -2.39 13.98
N SER A 120 4.71 -2.49 13.55
CA SER A 120 5.25 -3.68 12.90
C SER A 120 5.21 -4.89 13.83
N PHE A 121 5.59 -4.72 15.10
CA PHE A 121 5.49 -5.77 16.11
C PHE A 121 4.03 -6.18 16.38
N CYS A 122 3.12 -5.23 16.55
CA CYS A 122 1.69 -5.49 16.70
C CYS A 122 1.14 -6.28 15.51
N SER A 123 1.58 -5.97 14.27
CA SER A 123 1.18 -6.73 13.09
C SER A 123 1.65 -8.18 13.12
N LEU A 124 2.88 -8.45 13.58
CA LEU A 124 3.40 -9.80 13.75
C LEU A 124 2.57 -10.56 14.77
N VAL A 125 2.19 -9.91 15.88
CA VAL A 125 1.31 -10.49 16.89
C VAL A 125 -0.07 -10.80 16.32
N ILE A 126 -0.68 -9.87 15.58
CA ILE A 126 -1.99 -10.08 14.92
C ILE A 126 -1.90 -11.26 13.98
N VAL A 127 -0.97 -11.24 13.03
CA VAL A 127 -0.83 -12.24 11.98
C VAL A 127 -0.57 -13.62 12.56
N THR A 128 0.38 -13.72 13.50
CA THR A 128 0.76 -15.00 14.12
C THR A 128 -0.34 -15.51 15.04
N GLY A 129 -0.92 -14.64 15.87
CA GLY A 129 -1.99 -15.00 16.80
C GLY A 129 -3.27 -15.41 16.09
N CYS A 130 -3.70 -14.63 15.10
CA CYS A 130 -4.86 -14.95 14.29
C CYS A 130 -4.64 -16.24 13.52
N GLY A 131 -3.52 -16.36 12.79
CA GLY A 131 -3.20 -17.54 12.00
C GLY A 131 -3.08 -18.82 12.83
N TRP A 132 -2.45 -18.75 14.00
CA TRP A 132 -2.35 -19.87 14.93
C TRP A 132 -3.71 -20.31 15.47
N LEU A 133 -4.55 -19.35 15.87
CA LEU A 133 -5.87 -19.65 16.41
C LEU A 133 -6.80 -20.19 15.32
N TRP A 134 -6.67 -19.71 14.08
CA TRP A 134 -7.35 -20.30 12.93
C TRP A 134 -6.95 -21.76 12.72
N ASP A 135 -5.66 -22.07 12.68
CA ASP A 135 -5.19 -23.44 12.45
C ASP A 135 -5.59 -24.39 13.61
N ARG A 136 -5.76 -23.85 14.83
CA ARG A 136 -6.31 -24.55 16.00
C ARG A 136 -7.81 -24.84 15.88
N ILE A 137 -8.62 -23.86 15.43
CA ILE A 137 -10.08 -23.99 15.32
C ILE A 137 -10.47 -24.79 14.07
N PHE A 138 -9.71 -24.63 12.99
CA PHE A 138 -9.94 -25.26 11.70
C PHE A 138 -8.69 -26.00 11.21
N PRO A 139 -8.35 -27.14 11.84
CA PRO A 139 -7.23 -27.97 11.41
C PRO A 139 -7.37 -28.30 9.92
N THR A 140 -6.30 -28.10 9.17
CA THR A 140 -6.21 -28.51 7.77
C THR A 140 -5.53 -29.86 7.73
N ASP A 141 -6.15 -30.87 7.11
CA ASP A 141 -5.51 -32.17 6.92
C ASP A 141 -4.24 -31.99 6.08
N ASP A 142 -3.11 -32.43 6.62
CA ASP A 142 -1.80 -32.38 5.96
C ASP A 142 -1.73 -33.47 4.90
N GLN A 143 -2.53 -33.34 3.84
CA GLN A 143 -2.47 -34.27 2.72
C GLN A 143 -1.12 -34.12 2.03
N PRO A 144 -0.37 -35.22 1.78
CA PRO A 144 0.79 -35.17 0.92
C PRO A 144 0.37 -34.59 -0.44
N LEU A 145 1.21 -33.68 -0.98
CA LEU A 145 1.08 -33.30 -2.38
C LEU A 145 1.62 -34.49 -3.17
N ASP A 146 0.87 -34.99 -4.14
CA ASP A 146 1.42 -35.95 -5.09
C ASP A 146 2.63 -35.28 -5.75
N GLU A 147 3.83 -35.85 -5.57
CA GLU A 147 5.08 -35.30 -6.10
C GLU A 147 5.16 -35.39 -7.64
N GLU A 148 4.14 -35.96 -8.28
CA GLU A 148 4.14 -36.22 -9.72
C GLU A 148 3.87 -34.96 -10.57
N LYS A 149 4.93 -34.53 -11.24
CA LYS A 149 4.95 -33.91 -12.59
C LYS A 149 4.12 -32.63 -12.79
N GLU A 150 4.58 -31.52 -12.23
CA GLU A 150 4.22 -30.18 -12.75
C GLU A 150 5.45 -29.26 -12.96
N ALA A 151 6.64 -29.82 -13.19
CA ALA A 151 7.77 -29.00 -13.60
C ALA A 151 7.57 -28.53 -15.04
N MET A 152 7.30 -27.23 -15.23
CA MET A 152 7.27 -26.63 -16.57
C MET A 152 8.64 -26.79 -17.24
N PRO A 153 8.69 -27.12 -18.54
CA PRO A 153 9.95 -27.26 -19.25
C PRO A 153 10.77 -25.97 -19.18
N GLU A 154 12.08 -26.13 -19.03
CA GLU A 154 13.02 -25.04 -18.79
C GLU A 154 13.22 -24.15 -20.03
N GLY A 155 13.81 -22.97 -19.83
CA GLY A 155 14.10 -22.02 -20.90
C GLY A 155 12.94 -21.07 -21.22
N TRP A 156 12.86 -20.64 -22.48
CA TRP A 156 11.92 -19.60 -22.94
C TRP A 156 10.45 -20.00 -22.74
N ARG A 157 10.13 -21.31 -22.82
CA ARG A 157 8.78 -21.82 -22.60
C ARG A 157 8.26 -21.49 -21.21
N ARG A 158 9.12 -21.53 -20.18
CA ARG A 158 8.75 -21.15 -18.81
C ARG A 158 8.43 -19.67 -18.69
N ILE A 159 9.20 -18.81 -19.35
CA ILE A 159 8.96 -17.35 -19.39
C ILE A 159 7.63 -17.07 -20.08
N SER A 160 7.40 -17.66 -21.25
CA SER A 160 6.13 -17.53 -21.99
C SER A 160 4.94 -18.06 -21.19
N ALA A 161 5.11 -19.14 -20.44
CA ALA A 161 4.05 -19.68 -19.58
C ALA A 161 3.75 -18.78 -18.39
N THR A 162 4.77 -18.10 -17.84
CA THR A 162 4.58 -17.09 -16.80
C THR A 162 3.76 -15.91 -17.32
N ALA A 163 4.09 -15.42 -18.53
CA ALA A 163 3.34 -14.36 -19.19
C ALA A 163 1.91 -14.80 -19.51
N ALA A 164 1.72 -16.00 -20.08
CA ALA A 164 0.40 -16.55 -20.39
C ALA A 164 -0.46 -16.71 -19.13
N PHE A 165 0.12 -17.23 -18.03
CA PHE A 165 -0.55 -17.30 -16.73
C PHE A 165 -0.98 -15.93 -16.24
N GLY A 166 -0.06 -14.95 -16.28
CA GLY A 166 -0.33 -13.58 -15.84
C GLY A 166 -1.47 -12.93 -16.62
N LEU A 167 -1.42 -13.01 -17.95
CA LEU A 167 -2.48 -12.52 -18.84
C LEU A 167 -3.82 -13.20 -18.52
N ARG A 168 -3.86 -14.51 -18.34
CA ARG A 168 -5.10 -15.20 -17.96
C ARG A 168 -5.62 -14.78 -16.60
N ALA A 169 -4.75 -14.52 -15.63
CA ALA A 169 -5.15 -14.04 -14.31
C ALA A 169 -5.83 -12.66 -14.38
N MET A 170 -5.45 -11.79 -15.32
CA MET A 170 -6.07 -10.47 -15.53
C MET A 170 -7.53 -10.53 -16.00
N THR A 171 -8.01 -11.68 -16.49
CA THR A 171 -9.44 -11.88 -16.82
C THR A 171 -10.05 -13.03 -15.99
N GLY A 172 -9.32 -13.50 -14.98
CA GLY A 172 -9.71 -14.63 -14.15
C GLY A 172 -10.62 -14.24 -12.98
N PRO A 173 -11.02 -15.22 -12.14
CA PRO A 173 -11.88 -14.98 -10.99
C PRO A 173 -11.31 -14.00 -9.97
N ALA A 174 -9.97 -13.91 -9.86
CA ALA A 174 -9.29 -12.95 -8.99
C ALA A 174 -9.77 -11.51 -9.22
N MET A 175 -9.95 -11.10 -10.48
CA MET A 175 -10.42 -9.76 -10.82
C MET A 175 -11.86 -9.48 -10.39
N GLY A 176 -12.71 -10.50 -10.32
CA GLY A 176 -14.06 -10.35 -9.78
C GLY A 176 -14.04 -9.93 -8.31
N TYR A 177 -13.15 -10.51 -7.51
CA TYR A 177 -12.96 -10.12 -6.11
C TYR A 177 -12.27 -8.75 -5.99
N VAL A 178 -11.33 -8.43 -6.88
CA VAL A 178 -10.73 -7.08 -6.91
C VAL A 178 -11.80 -6.02 -7.14
N ILE A 179 -12.69 -6.23 -8.12
CA ILE A 179 -13.83 -5.34 -8.36
C ILE A 179 -14.74 -5.27 -7.14
N LEU A 180 -15.04 -6.40 -6.49
CA LEU A 180 -15.84 -6.41 -5.25
C LEU A 180 -15.20 -5.58 -4.14
N GLY A 181 -13.87 -5.60 -3.99
CA GLY A 181 -13.14 -4.74 -3.06
C GLY A 181 -13.29 -3.25 -3.40
N LEU A 182 -13.11 -2.89 -4.68
CA LEU A 182 -13.26 -1.50 -5.15
C LEU A 182 -14.71 -0.98 -5.04
N VAL A 183 -15.71 -1.86 -5.19
CA VAL A 183 -17.11 -1.51 -4.94
C VAL A 183 -17.32 -1.10 -3.48
N GLY A 184 -16.57 -1.67 -2.52
CA GLY A 184 -16.60 -1.22 -1.12
C GLY A 184 -16.27 0.26 -0.96
N VAL A 185 -15.24 0.74 -1.65
CA VAL A 185 -14.82 2.15 -1.64
C VAL A 185 -15.93 3.04 -2.21
N ALA A 186 -16.52 2.62 -3.33
CA ALA A 186 -17.62 3.35 -3.96
C ALA A 186 -18.86 3.42 -3.04
N LEU A 187 -19.20 2.32 -2.37
CA LEU A 187 -20.32 2.26 -1.43
C LEU A 187 -20.09 3.17 -0.23
N LEU A 188 -18.87 3.20 0.32
CA LEU A 188 -18.55 4.07 1.44
C LEU A 188 -18.73 5.56 1.06
N SER A 189 -18.29 5.94 -0.14
CA SER A 189 -18.50 7.30 -0.68
C SER A 189 -19.96 7.68 -0.89
N LEU A 190 -20.87 6.71 -1.05
CA LEU A 190 -22.31 6.98 -1.16
C LEU A 190 -22.95 7.21 0.22
N VAL A 191 -22.39 6.58 1.25
CA VAL A 191 -22.91 6.63 2.63
C VAL A 191 -22.37 7.85 3.38
N LEU A 192 -21.11 8.22 3.14
CA LEU A 192 -20.41 9.29 3.88
C LEU A 192 -20.50 10.64 3.15
N PRO A 193 -21.23 11.64 3.70
CA PRO A 193 -21.33 12.98 3.12
C PRO A 193 -20.00 13.73 3.13
N TYR A 194 -19.93 14.79 2.32
CA TYR A 194 -18.76 15.65 2.18
C TYR A 194 -18.38 16.23 3.55
N GLY A 195 -17.11 16.09 3.96
CA GLY A 195 -16.59 16.60 5.23
C GLY A 195 -17.12 15.92 6.49
N SER A 196 -17.94 14.87 6.37
CA SER A 196 -18.57 14.23 7.54
C SER A 196 -17.61 13.60 8.53
N LEU A 197 -16.40 13.25 8.08
CA LEU A 197 -15.36 12.64 8.91
C LEU A 197 -14.33 13.65 9.45
N GLN A 198 -14.51 14.95 9.22
CA GLN A 198 -13.49 15.94 9.57
C GLN A 198 -13.26 16.06 11.08
N GLN A 199 -14.29 15.86 11.90
CA GLN A 199 -14.18 15.89 13.36
C GLN A 199 -14.16 14.46 13.97
N SER A 200 -13.86 13.46 13.15
CA SER A 200 -13.81 12.06 13.60
C SER A 200 -12.41 11.68 14.04
N ALA A 201 -12.33 10.67 14.92
CA ALA A 201 -11.08 10.09 15.40
C ALA A 201 -10.19 11.03 16.23
N GLU A 202 -10.78 11.97 16.96
CA GLU A 202 -10.07 12.73 18.00
C GLU A 202 -9.53 11.78 19.07
N HIS A 203 -8.40 12.14 19.69
CA HIS A 203 -7.78 11.30 20.73
C HIS A 203 -8.66 11.12 21.96
N ASP A 204 -9.36 12.18 22.37
CA ASP A 204 -10.20 12.18 23.56
C ASP A 204 -11.51 11.40 23.38
N ASP A 205 -11.85 10.98 22.16
CA ASP A 205 -13.04 10.18 21.87
C ASP A 205 -12.73 8.68 22.05
N PRO A 206 -13.22 8.01 23.12
CA PRO A 206 -13.00 6.59 23.33
C PRO A 206 -13.67 5.72 22.25
N THR A 207 -14.61 6.26 21.47
CA THR A 207 -15.28 5.55 20.37
C THR A 207 -14.57 5.68 19.03
N ALA A 208 -13.57 6.57 18.91
CA ALA A 208 -12.78 6.80 17.71
C ALA A 208 -12.24 5.51 17.09
N ILE A 209 -11.67 4.62 17.92
CA ILE A 209 -11.07 3.35 17.50
C ILE A 209 -12.12 2.43 16.88
N LEU A 210 -13.28 2.29 17.53
CA LEU A 210 -14.38 1.44 17.06
C LEU A 210 -15.00 2.00 15.78
N PHE A 211 -15.17 3.31 15.71
CA PHE A 211 -15.67 4.00 14.53
C PHE A 211 -14.73 3.79 13.33
N MET A 212 -13.42 4.03 13.51
CA MET A 212 -12.44 3.81 12.45
C MET A 212 -12.36 2.34 12.02
N THR A 213 -12.46 1.40 12.96
CA THR A 213 -12.54 -0.03 12.66
C THR A 213 -13.73 -0.37 11.77
N ALA A 214 -14.90 0.22 12.04
CA ALA A 214 -16.12 -0.03 11.28
C ALA A 214 -16.03 0.45 9.82
N ILE A 215 -15.40 1.60 9.58
CA ILE A 215 -15.25 2.16 8.24
C ILE A 215 -14.04 1.61 7.47
N ALA A 216 -13.00 1.12 8.15
CA ALA A 216 -11.74 0.72 7.53
C ALA A 216 -11.88 -0.41 6.50
N ILE A 217 -12.64 -1.47 6.83
CA ILE A 217 -12.80 -2.64 5.94
C ILE A 217 -13.43 -2.28 4.58
N PRO A 218 -14.56 -1.54 4.50
CA PRO A 218 -15.10 -1.11 3.22
C PRO A 218 -14.28 0.02 2.58
N ALA A 219 -13.56 0.80 3.37
CA ALA A 219 -12.78 1.94 2.88
C ALA A 219 -11.67 1.56 1.92
N TYR A 220 -11.00 0.41 2.13
CA TYR A 220 -9.82 -0.06 1.40
C TYR A 220 -8.81 1.06 1.06
N ALA A 221 -7.67 1.04 1.72
CA ALA A 221 -6.56 1.92 1.40
C ALA A 221 -5.41 1.13 0.79
N THR A 222 -4.73 1.71 -0.21
CA THR A 222 -3.40 1.18 -0.55
C THR A 222 -2.45 1.45 0.62
N PRO A 223 -1.40 0.64 0.79
CA PRO A 223 -0.45 0.84 1.88
C PRO A 223 0.18 2.25 1.88
N MET A 224 0.37 2.87 0.71
CA MET A 224 0.86 4.25 0.62
C MET A 224 -0.18 5.25 1.16
N VAL A 225 -1.43 5.16 0.71
CA VAL A 225 -2.52 6.04 1.16
C VAL A 225 -2.74 5.91 2.66
N ALA A 226 -2.72 4.69 3.20
CA ALA A 226 -2.88 4.45 4.63
C ALA A 226 -1.78 5.13 5.46
N MET A 227 -0.53 5.13 4.96
CA MET A 227 0.59 5.77 5.67
C MET A 227 0.54 7.30 5.59
N VAL A 228 0.11 7.87 4.46
CA VAL A 228 -0.15 9.33 4.35
C VAL A 228 -1.22 9.76 5.35
N GLN A 229 -2.29 8.98 5.47
CA GLN A 229 -3.37 9.28 6.41
C GLN A 229 -2.94 9.16 7.86
N LEU A 230 -2.22 8.10 8.21
CA LEU A 230 -1.63 7.92 9.53
C LEU A 230 -0.77 9.13 9.92
N ALA A 231 0.05 9.63 9.00
CA ALA A 231 0.86 10.82 9.24
C ALA A 231 0.02 12.08 9.48
N SER A 232 -0.99 12.29 8.64
CA SER A 232 -1.94 13.41 8.81
C SER A 232 -2.66 13.32 10.15
N MET A 233 -3.07 12.12 10.58
CA MET A 233 -3.69 11.90 11.89
C MET A 233 -2.76 12.27 13.04
N PHE A 234 -1.48 11.87 12.96
CA PHE A 234 -0.51 12.22 14.01
C PHE A 234 -0.21 13.71 14.05
N ALA A 235 -0.15 14.37 12.89
CA ALA A 235 0.05 15.81 12.81
C ALA A 235 -1.11 16.62 13.42
N HIS A 236 -2.34 16.13 13.33
CA HIS A 236 -3.53 16.80 13.87
C HIS A 236 -3.88 16.37 15.32
N GLY A 237 -3.06 15.50 15.93
CA GLY A 237 -3.28 15.01 17.29
C GLY A 237 -4.45 14.03 17.43
N ASN A 238 -4.83 13.33 16.35
CA ASN A 238 -5.86 12.28 16.35
C ASN A 238 -5.42 11.01 17.11
N SER A 239 -6.38 10.13 17.42
CA SER A 239 -6.13 8.85 18.08
C SER A 239 -5.14 7.96 17.29
N VAL A 240 -4.08 7.51 17.97
CA VAL A 240 -3.06 6.61 17.42
C VAL A 240 -3.61 5.21 17.22
N GLY A 241 -4.47 4.74 18.14
CA GLY A 241 -5.19 3.48 18.01
C GLY A 241 -6.16 3.47 16.83
N ALA A 242 -6.80 4.62 16.55
CA ALA A 242 -7.68 4.77 15.39
C ALA A 242 -6.88 4.73 14.07
N ALA A 243 -5.71 5.38 14.03
CA ALA A 243 -4.77 5.28 12.91
C ALA A 243 -4.27 3.84 12.70
N PHE A 244 -3.92 3.15 13.80
CA PHE A 244 -3.54 1.74 13.76
C PHE A 244 -4.66 0.86 13.22
N SER A 245 -5.91 1.08 13.64
CA SER A 245 -7.06 0.32 13.15
C SER A 245 -7.31 0.54 11.66
N LEU A 246 -7.16 1.78 11.19
CA LEU A 246 -7.25 2.11 9.77
C LEU A 246 -6.12 1.45 8.96
N LEU A 247 -4.88 1.47 9.45
CA LEU A 247 -3.77 0.77 8.80
C LEU A 247 -4.02 -0.75 8.79
N ALA A 248 -4.37 -1.32 9.95
CA ALA A 248 -4.58 -2.75 10.17
C ALA A 248 -5.70 -3.34 9.29
N LEU A 249 -6.85 -2.66 9.23
CA LEU A 249 -8.03 -3.18 8.56
C LEU A 249 -8.24 -2.54 7.19
N GLY A 250 -7.90 -1.27 7.02
CA GLY A 250 -8.08 -0.54 5.76
C GLY A 250 -7.04 -0.91 4.71
N ALA A 251 -5.77 -1.07 5.10
CA ALA A 251 -4.77 -1.64 4.20
C ALA A 251 -4.89 -3.17 4.15
N GLY A 252 -5.08 -3.81 5.30
CA GLY A 252 -5.04 -5.26 5.48
C GLY A 252 -6.24 -6.05 4.95
N ALA A 253 -7.43 -5.48 4.95
CA ALA A 253 -8.67 -6.15 4.56
C ALA A 253 -9.49 -5.35 3.54
N ASN A 254 -10.35 -6.05 2.81
CA ASN A 254 -11.33 -5.45 1.91
C ASN A 254 -12.48 -6.42 1.63
N LEU A 255 -13.58 -5.92 1.05
CA LEU A 255 -14.75 -6.74 0.70
C LEU A 255 -14.44 -7.86 -0.31
N GLY A 256 -13.45 -7.66 -1.18
CA GLY A 256 -12.98 -8.67 -2.13
C GLY A 256 -12.37 -9.88 -1.45
N LEU A 257 -11.48 -9.64 -0.47
CA LEU A 257 -10.86 -10.70 0.33
C LEU A 257 -11.90 -11.45 1.17
N ILE A 258 -12.86 -10.73 1.75
CA ILE A 258 -14.01 -11.32 2.47
C ILE A 258 -14.84 -12.20 1.53
N GLY A 259 -15.14 -11.72 0.33
CA GLY A 259 -15.89 -12.46 -0.68
C GLY A 259 -15.17 -13.74 -1.11
N TRP A 260 -13.87 -13.63 -1.39
CA TRP A 260 -13.03 -14.78 -1.72
C TRP A 260 -13.00 -15.80 -0.59
N MET A 261 -12.78 -15.35 0.64
CA MET A 261 -12.72 -16.22 1.82
C MET A 261 -14.06 -16.93 2.05
N THR A 262 -15.18 -16.20 1.92
CA THR A 262 -16.53 -16.75 2.05
C THR A 262 -16.81 -17.83 1.02
N GLN A 263 -16.42 -17.63 -0.24
CA GLN A 263 -16.60 -18.63 -1.28
C GLN A 263 -15.73 -19.88 -1.08
N ASN A 264 -14.54 -19.74 -0.49
CA ASN A 264 -13.55 -20.83 -0.40
C ASN A 264 -13.54 -21.60 0.93
N TYR A 265 -13.92 -20.95 2.03
CA TYR A 265 -13.93 -21.52 3.39
C TYR A 265 -15.32 -21.54 4.03
N GLY A 266 -16.30 -20.83 3.45
CA GLY A 266 -17.66 -20.72 3.96
C GLY A 266 -17.84 -19.56 4.94
N TRP A 267 -19.05 -19.00 4.96
CA TRP A 267 -19.37 -17.77 5.71
C TRP A 267 -19.10 -17.87 7.22
N ARG A 268 -19.31 -19.05 7.84
CA ARG A 268 -19.06 -19.26 9.27
C ARG A 268 -17.59 -19.10 9.61
N LYS A 269 -16.70 -19.73 8.83
CA LYS A 269 -15.26 -19.65 9.06
C LYS A 269 -14.76 -18.23 8.82
N THR A 270 -15.20 -17.61 7.72
CA THR A 270 -14.91 -16.19 7.44
C THR A 270 -15.35 -15.28 8.59
N GLY A 271 -16.57 -15.44 9.11
CA GLY A 271 -17.07 -14.65 10.23
C GLY A 271 -16.23 -14.79 11.50
N VAL A 272 -15.84 -16.03 11.85
CA VAL A 272 -14.95 -16.28 13.00
C VAL A 272 -13.60 -15.59 12.81
N TRP A 273 -13.01 -15.69 11.62
CA TRP A 273 -11.73 -15.03 11.34
C TRP A 273 -11.79 -13.53 11.43
N PHE A 274 -12.76 -12.89 10.76
CA PHE A 274 -12.87 -11.44 10.77
C PHE A 274 -13.26 -10.92 12.15
N GLY A 275 -14.13 -11.63 12.88
CA GLY A 275 -14.43 -11.29 14.28
C GLY A 275 -13.20 -11.35 15.17
N LEU A 276 -12.36 -12.37 14.99
CA LEU A 276 -11.10 -12.52 15.71
C LEU A 276 -10.10 -11.42 15.32
N LEU A 277 -9.92 -11.17 14.02
CA LEU A 277 -9.04 -10.13 13.52
C LEU A 277 -9.44 -8.76 14.08
N VAL A 278 -10.71 -8.40 13.97
CA VAL A 278 -11.25 -7.14 14.50
C VAL A 278 -11.03 -7.05 16.01
N SER A 279 -11.28 -8.14 16.74
CA SER A 279 -11.11 -8.16 18.20
C SER A 279 -9.66 -7.96 18.63
N VAL A 280 -8.70 -8.60 17.95
CA VAL A 280 -7.26 -8.42 18.24
C VAL A 280 -6.80 -7.01 17.83
N VAL A 281 -7.21 -6.52 16.66
CA VAL A 281 -6.86 -5.17 16.19
C VAL A 281 -7.38 -4.12 17.16
N VAL A 282 -8.65 -4.17 17.55
CA VAL A 282 -9.25 -3.23 18.49
C VAL A 282 -8.57 -3.31 19.86
N GLY A 283 -8.32 -4.52 20.37
CA GLY A 283 -7.64 -4.70 21.65
C GLY A 283 -6.22 -4.11 21.65
N LEU A 284 -5.45 -4.32 20.58
CA LEU A 284 -4.13 -3.71 20.42
C LEU A 284 -4.22 -2.20 20.20
N ALA A 285 -5.18 -1.73 19.41
CA ALA A 285 -5.42 -0.30 19.18
C ALA A 285 -5.62 0.46 20.50
N TYR A 286 -6.51 -0.02 21.38
CA TYR A 286 -6.69 0.57 22.71
C TYR A 286 -5.44 0.48 23.58
N SER A 287 -4.64 -0.58 23.41
CA SER A 287 -3.41 -0.78 24.18
C SER A 287 -2.30 0.18 23.78
N VAL A 288 -2.23 0.57 22.50
CA VAL A 288 -1.18 1.45 21.96
C VAL A 288 -1.58 2.93 21.89
N ASP A 289 -2.88 3.24 21.96
CA ASP A 289 -3.42 4.60 21.76
C ASP A 289 -2.84 5.62 22.74
N GLY A 290 -2.83 5.31 24.04
CA GLY A 290 -2.24 6.17 25.06
C GLY A 290 -0.71 6.21 25.04
N PRO A 291 -0.01 5.06 25.10
CA PRO A 291 1.45 5.02 25.19
C PRO A 291 2.20 5.64 24.00
N LEU A 292 1.59 5.63 22.81
CA LEU A 292 2.20 6.17 21.59
C LEU A 292 1.65 7.55 21.21
N TYR A 293 0.81 8.17 22.04
CA TYR A 293 0.28 9.49 21.75
C TYR A 293 1.43 10.52 21.66
N PRO A 294 1.54 11.29 20.56
CA PRO A 294 2.63 12.25 20.40
C PRO A 294 2.56 13.34 21.47
N GLN A 295 3.66 13.55 22.20
CA GLN A 295 3.74 14.59 23.21
C GLN A 295 4.08 15.93 22.56
N GLY A 296 3.25 16.96 22.82
CA GLY A 296 3.49 18.32 22.33
C GLY A 296 2.82 18.69 21.01
N VAL A 297 1.85 17.89 20.54
CA VAL A 297 0.95 18.26 19.44
C VAL A 297 -0.36 18.77 20.04
N ASP A 298 -0.75 20.00 19.71
CA ASP A 298 -2.05 20.54 20.10
C ASP A 298 -3.13 19.95 19.17
N PRO A 299 -4.23 19.39 19.69
CA PRO A 299 -5.29 18.83 18.86
C PRO A 299 -5.90 19.90 17.95
N ALA A 300 -5.90 19.64 16.64
CA ALA A 300 -6.42 20.60 15.66
C ALA A 300 -7.97 20.70 15.66
N GLY A 301 -8.67 19.75 16.29
CA GLY A 301 -10.13 19.66 16.33
C GLY A 301 -10.80 19.38 14.97
N HIS A 302 -10.00 19.14 13.92
CA HIS A 302 -10.45 18.69 12.61
C HIS A 302 -9.30 18.02 11.85
N THR A 303 -9.63 17.17 10.88
CA THR A 303 -8.67 16.51 9.98
C THR A 303 -9.27 16.29 8.59
N HIS A 304 -8.46 16.50 7.56
CA HIS A 304 -8.82 16.20 6.17
C HIS A 304 -8.37 14.80 5.72
N ALA A 305 -7.74 14.03 6.60
CA ALA A 305 -7.19 12.70 6.30
C ALA A 305 -8.25 11.73 5.72
N PHE A 306 -9.49 11.88 6.18
CA PHE A 306 -10.59 10.97 5.85
C PHE A 306 -11.47 11.43 4.69
N ASP A 307 -11.24 12.61 4.14
CA ASP A 307 -12.07 13.14 3.04
C ASP A 307 -12.04 12.21 1.82
N ILE A 308 -10.98 11.42 1.65
CA ILE A 308 -10.85 10.41 0.58
C ILE A 308 -11.93 9.30 0.65
N TYR A 309 -12.51 9.06 1.82
CA TYR A 309 -13.56 8.06 2.04
C TYR A 309 -14.98 8.63 1.85
N CYS A 310 -15.10 9.95 1.91
CA CYS A 310 -16.34 10.69 1.75
C CYS A 310 -16.65 10.98 0.27
N THR A 311 -17.91 11.35 0.01
CA THR A 311 -18.27 11.96 -1.27
C THR A 311 -17.39 13.20 -1.52
N PRO A 312 -16.74 13.30 -2.68
CA PRO A 312 -15.77 14.36 -2.98
C PRO A 312 -16.42 15.71 -3.29
N PHE A 313 -17.73 15.74 -3.56
CA PHE A 313 -18.44 16.94 -4.01
C PHE A 313 -19.36 17.49 -2.94
N SER A 314 -19.33 18.80 -2.75
CA SER A 314 -20.27 19.53 -1.92
C SER A 314 -21.57 19.79 -2.69
N ALA A 315 -22.62 20.21 -1.99
CA ALA A 315 -23.92 20.50 -2.61
C ALA A 315 -23.86 21.64 -3.66
N GLY A 316 -22.81 22.47 -3.63
CA GLY A 316 -22.60 23.59 -4.55
C GLY A 316 -21.82 23.25 -5.83
N THR A 317 -21.32 22.02 -6.00
CA THR A 317 -20.53 21.65 -7.18
C THR A 317 -21.38 21.65 -8.45
N SER A 318 -21.11 22.60 -9.35
CA SER A 318 -21.68 22.63 -10.70
C SER A 318 -20.92 21.66 -11.61
N GLN A 319 -21.65 20.91 -12.45
CA GLN A 319 -21.09 19.92 -13.41
C GLN A 319 -20.20 18.83 -12.76
N PRO A 320 -20.78 17.94 -11.95
CA PRO A 320 -20.02 16.92 -11.21
C PRO A 320 -19.22 15.96 -12.10
N MET A 321 -19.68 15.70 -13.34
CA MET A 321 -18.94 14.89 -14.31
C MET A 321 -17.59 15.51 -14.68
N VAL A 322 -17.58 16.81 -15.01
CA VAL A 322 -16.37 17.54 -15.41
C VAL A 322 -15.43 17.66 -14.22
N ALA A 323 -15.98 17.98 -13.04
CA ALA A 323 -15.23 18.01 -11.79
C ALA A 323 -14.57 16.64 -11.52
N ALA A 324 -15.30 15.53 -11.65
CA ALA A 324 -14.78 14.19 -11.45
C ALA A 324 -13.61 13.87 -12.39
N TRP A 325 -13.77 14.13 -13.68
CA TRP A 325 -12.70 13.88 -14.66
C TRP A 325 -11.46 14.74 -14.39
N SER A 326 -11.68 16.02 -14.04
CA SER A 326 -10.60 16.94 -13.71
C SER A 326 -9.83 16.49 -12.47
N GLU A 327 -10.53 16.06 -11.42
CA GLU A 327 -9.93 15.59 -10.17
C GLU A 327 -9.17 14.28 -10.37
N LEU A 328 -9.71 13.35 -11.15
CA LEU A 328 -9.01 12.12 -11.49
C LEU A 328 -7.71 12.42 -12.24
N ALA A 329 -7.76 13.29 -13.26
CA ALA A 329 -6.58 13.64 -14.06
C ALA A 329 -5.50 14.39 -13.26
N LYS A 330 -5.91 15.27 -12.33
CA LYS A 330 -5.01 16.03 -11.44
C LYS A 330 -4.33 15.13 -10.41
N LYS A 331 -5.07 14.23 -9.76
CA LYS A 331 -4.57 13.40 -8.66
C LYS A 331 -3.86 12.13 -9.10
N THR A 332 -3.93 11.75 -10.38
CA THR A 332 -3.21 10.58 -10.89
C THR A 332 -1.72 10.88 -11.02
N ALA A 333 -0.90 10.19 -10.25
CA ALA A 333 0.55 10.38 -10.26
C ALA A 333 1.20 9.89 -11.58
N PRO A 334 2.38 10.40 -11.97
CA PRO A 334 3.03 10.01 -13.23
C PRO A 334 3.28 8.50 -13.37
N HIS A 335 3.72 7.85 -12.30
CA HIS A 335 3.96 6.41 -12.28
C HIS A 335 2.68 5.59 -12.40
N GLU A 336 1.56 6.09 -11.86
CA GLU A 336 0.24 5.47 -12.02
C GLU A 336 -0.25 5.54 -13.47
N LYS A 337 0.05 6.62 -14.20
CA LYS A 337 -0.27 6.72 -15.64
C LYS A 337 0.47 5.67 -16.46
N VAL A 338 1.75 5.45 -16.17
CA VAL A 338 2.55 4.40 -16.82
C VAL A 338 2.00 3.02 -16.47
N ALA A 339 1.70 2.77 -15.19
CA ALA A 339 1.11 1.51 -14.74
C ALA A 339 -0.26 1.25 -15.38
N LEU A 340 -1.11 2.28 -15.50
CA LEU A 340 -2.40 2.21 -16.18
C LEU A 340 -2.26 1.83 -17.65
N LEU A 341 -1.29 2.43 -18.37
CA LEU A 341 -1.02 2.08 -19.76
C LEU A 341 -0.56 0.62 -19.88
N MET A 342 0.39 0.18 -19.05
CA MET A 342 0.87 -1.20 -19.05
C MET A 342 -0.26 -2.18 -18.74
N PHE A 343 -1.12 -1.87 -17.76
CA PHE A 343 -2.27 -2.67 -17.41
C PHE A 343 -3.29 -2.73 -18.54
N ALA A 344 -3.58 -1.62 -19.21
CA ALA A 344 -4.51 -1.59 -20.35
C ALA A 344 -4.02 -2.45 -21.52
N VAL A 345 -2.72 -2.35 -21.85
CA VAL A 345 -2.09 -3.19 -22.88
C VAL A 345 -2.15 -4.66 -22.48
N ALA A 346 -1.77 -4.99 -21.25
CA ALA A 346 -1.81 -6.38 -20.77
C ALA A 346 -3.24 -6.92 -20.68
N LEU A 347 -4.24 -6.10 -20.35
CA LEU A 347 -5.65 -6.49 -20.35
C LEU A 347 -6.15 -6.75 -21.77
N ALA A 348 -5.78 -5.92 -22.75
CA ALA A 348 -6.11 -6.15 -24.16
C ALA A 348 -5.48 -7.47 -24.66
N LEU A 349 -4.23 -7.73 -24.32
CA LEU A 349 -3.56 -9.01 -24.60
C LEU A 349 -4.23 -10.19 -23.89
N ALA A 350 -4.71 -10.01 -22.67
CA ALA A 350 -5.42 -11.03 -21.92
C ALA A 350 -6.78 -11.37 -22.54
N VAL A 351 -7.54 -10.36 -22.95
CA VAL A 351 -8.84 -10.53 -23.63
C VAL A 351 -8.64 -11.23 -24.97
N THR A 352 -7.68 -10.78 -25.78
CA THR A 352 -7.36 -11.42 -27.06
C THR A 352 -6.91 -12.87 -26.87
N LEU A 353 -6.03 -13.16 -25.90
CA LEU A 353 -5.62 -14.53 -25.58
C LEU A 353 -6.81 -15.41 -25.18
N ARG A 354 -7.77 -14.88 -24.41
CA ARG A 354 -8.97 -15.61 -24.00
C ARG A 354 -9.92 -15.90 -25.17
N LEU A 355 -10.02 -14.99 -26.12
CA LEU A 355 -10.84 -15.16 -27.32
C LEU A 355 -10.20 -16.14 -28.32
N VAL A 356 -8.88 -16.08 -28.50
CA VAL A 356 -8.13 -16.88 -29.49
C VAL A 356 -7.82 -18.29 -28.97
N ASP A 357 -7.47 -18.42 -27.68
CA ASP A 357 -7.19 -19.70 -27.03
C ASP A 357 -8.10 -19.94 -25.81
N PRO A 358 -9.41 -20.17 -26.02
CA PRO A 358 -10.33 -20.45 -24.91
C PRO A 358 -10.05 -21.81 -24.24
N GLN A 359 -9.47 -22.76 -24.98
CA GLN A 359 -9.23 -24.14 -24.52
C GLN A 359 -7.88 -24.35 -23.83
N ARG A 360 -7.07 -23.30 -23.65
CA ARG A 360 -5.74 -23.39 -23.02
C ARG A 360 -4.73 -24.25 -23.77
N ARG A 361 -4.87 -24.36 -25.10
CA ARG A 361 -3.96 -25.10 -25.97
C ARG A 361 -2.55 -24.54 -25.93
N LEU A 362 -2.39 -23.22 -25.79
CA LEU A 362 -1.07 -22.59 -25.67
C LEU A 362 -0.34 -23.04 -24.40
N GLU A 363 -1.03 -23.02 -23.26
CA GLU A 363 -0.46 -23.48 -21.98
C GLU A 363 -0.18 -24.98 -22.00
N ALA A 364 -1.06 -25.78 -22.62
CA ALA A 364 -0.85 -27.22 -22.78
C ALA A 364 0.40 -27.51 -23.63
N TRP A 365 0.56 -26.81 -24.76
CA TRP A 365 1.74 -26.92 -25.62
C TRP A 365 3.03 -26.45 -24.92
N LEU A 366 2.96 -25.36 -24.14
CA LEU A 366 4.10 -24.89 -23.34
C LEU A 366 4.49 -25.89 -22.24
N ARG A 367 3.57 -26.77 -21.81
CA ARG A 367 3.83 -27.84 -20.83
C ARG A 367 4.38 -29.12 -21.47
N GLU A 368 4.26 -29.31 -22.78
CA GLU A 368 4.85 -30.47 -23.45
C GLU A 368 6.38 -30.42 -23.34
N THR A 369 6.98 -31.51 -22.86
CA THR A 369 8.43 -31.64 -22.73
C THR A 369 9.06 -31.80 -24.11
N ALA A 370 9.93 -30.86 -24.52
CA ALA A 370 10.77 -31.04 -25.69
C ALA A 370 11.94 -32.01 -25.36
N PRO A 371 12.41 -32.84 -26.31
CA PRO A 371 13.59 -33.67 -26.11
C PRO A 371 14.83 -32.79 -25.89
N THR A 372 15.67 -33.18 -24.93
CA THR A 372 16.81 -32.42 -24.45
C THR A 372 18.03 -32.67 -25.35
N GLU A 373 18.43 -31.71 -26.18
CA GLU A 373 19.82 -31.62 -26.65
C GLU A 373 20.61 -30.78 -25.65
N THR A 374 21.41 -31.45 -24.81
CA THR A 374 22.23 -30.77 -23.81
C THR A 374 23.41 -30.08 -24.48
N ALA A 375 23.24 -28.82 -24.88
CA ALA A 375 24.36 -27.97 -25.26
C ALA A 375 25.25 -27.69 -24.03
N LYS A 376 26.55 -27.53 -24.24
CA LYS A 376 27.56 -27.41 -23.15
C LYS A 376 27.34 -26.20 -22.21
N PHE A 377 26.59 -25.19 -22.67
CA PHE A 377 26.19 -24.01 -21.91
C PHE A 377 24.72 -24.07 -21.41
N ASP A 378 23.96 -25.09 -21.80
CA ASP A 378 22.57 -25.30 -21.39
C ASP A 378 22.53 -26.11 -20.09
N ARG A 379 22.91 -25.45 -18.99
CA ARG A 379 22.82 -26.02 -17.64
C ARG A 379 21.41 -25.80 -17.09
N THR A 380 20.75 -26.91 -16.76
CA THR A 380 19.43 -26.89 -16.14
C THR A 380 19.54 -26.40 -14.70
N ILE A 381 18.87 -25.29 -14.40
CA ILE A 381 18.76 -24.79 -13.03
C ILE A 381 17.38 -25.22 -12.51
N PRO A 382 17.28 -25.88 -11.34
CA PRO A 382 16.00 -26.31 -10.82
C PRO A 382 15.01 -25.15 -10.68
N GLY A 383 13.75 -25.36 -11.09
CA GLY A 383 12.66 -24.38 -10.99
C GLY A 383 12.55 -23.68 -9.62
N PRO A 384 12.63 -24.41 -8.48
CA PRO A 384 12.60 -23.79 -7.16
C PRO A 384 13.78 -22.85 -6.89
N VAL A 385 14.99 -23.17 -7.38
CA VAL A 385 16.17 -22.32 -7.23
C VAL A 385 15.96 -21.00 -7.98
N LEU A 386 15.47 -21.08 -9.21
CA LEU A 386 15.14 -19.88 -9.99
C LEU A 386 13.97 -19.09 -9.40
N GLY A 387 12.95 -19.77 -8.88
CA GLY A 387 11.84 -19.12 -8.19
C GLY A 387 12.30 -18.32 -6.98
N VAL A 388 13.19 -18.91 -6.17
CA VAL A 388 13.84 -18.21 -5.06
C VAL A 388 14.70 -17.05 -5.57
N ILE A 389 15.53 -17.26 -6.60
CA ILE A 389 16.34 -16.19 -7.20
C ILE A 389 15.46 -15.05 -7.73
N SER A 390 14.34 -15.35 -8.39
CA SER A 390 13.40 -14.35 -8.90
C SER A 390 12.73 -13.58 -7.76
N LEU A 391 12.34 -14.26 -6.68
CA LEU A 391 11.74 -13.61 -5.52
C LEU A 391 12.78 -12.76 -4.78
N THR A 392 14.01 -13.25 -4.60
CA THR A 392 15.13 -12.47 -4.06
C THR A 392 15.47 -11.29 -4.97
N GLY A 393 15.44 -11.47 -6.28
CA GLY A 393 15.64 -10.40 -7.26
C GLY A 393 14.56 -9.33 -7.15
N LEU A 394 13.28 -9.73 -6.98
CA LEU A 394 12.19 -8.78 -6.71
C LEU A 394 12.43 -7.99 -5.42
N VAL A 395 12.91 -8.65 -4.35
CA VAL A 395 13.27 -7.98 -3.10
C VAL A 395 14.43 -7.00 -3.30
N ILE A 396 15.49 -7.40 -3.99
CA ILE A 396 16.64 -6.52 -4.30
C ILE A 396 16.19 -5.30 -5.11
N VAL A 397 15.37 -5.50 -6.15
CA VAL A 397 14.80 -4.42 -6.95
C VAL A 397 13.90 -3.52 -6.10
N SER A 398 13.12 -4.09 -5.18
CA SER A 398 12.28 -3.29 -4.25
C SER A 398 13.15 -2.44 -3.33
N VAL A 399 14.23 -2.99 -2.79
CA VAL A 399 15.20 -2.24 -1.96
C VAL A 399 15.90 -1.16 -2.79
N ALA A 400 16.35 -1.48 -4.00
CA ALA A 400 16.94 -0.50 -4.91
C ALA A 400 15.93 0.62 -5.25
N GLY A 401 14.66 0.27 -5.46
CA GLY A 401 13.56 1.22 -5.65
C GLY A 401 13.40 2.16 -4.45
N CYS A 402 13.64 1.69 -3.23
CA CYS A 402 13.65 2.56 -2.05
C CYS A 402 14.79 3.59 -2.11
N TYR A 403 16.00 3.19 -2.50
CA TYR A 403 17.13 4.13 -2.68
C TYR A 403 16.90 5.13 -3.82
N LEU A 404 16.15 4.74 -4.87
CA LEU A 404 15.74 5.63 -5.95
C LEU A 404 14.65 6.60 -5.51
N TYR A 405 13.70 6.15 -4.69
CA TYR A 405 12.63 7.00 -4.16
C TYR A 405 13.14 7.99 -3.09
N TYR A 406 14.18 7.61 -2.34
CA TYR A 406 14.89 8.44 -1.37
C TYR A 406 16.29 8.82 -1.90
N PRO A 407 16.40 9.77 -2.85
CA PRO A 407 17.68 10.15 -3.46
C PRO A 407 18.64 10.73 -2.41
N PRO A 408 19.95 10.75 -2.68
CA PRO A 408 20.94 11.21 -1.70
C PRO A 408 20.69 12.68 -1.29
N PRO A 409 21.08 13.09 -0.06
CA PRO A 409 20.76 14.41 0.48
C PRO A 409 21.12 15.58 -0.44
N HIS A 410 22.23 15.49 -1.19
CA HIS A 410 22.65 16.55 -2.11
C HIS A 410 21.66 16.75 -3.28
N GLU A 411 21.15 15.68 -3.89
CA GLU A 411 20.11 15.74 -4.93
C GLU A 411 18.81 16.32 -4.36
N ILE A 412 18.42 15.90 -3.15
CA ILE A 412 17.25 16.47 -2.46
C ILE A 412 17.40 17.98 -2.27
N PHE A 413 18.58 18.44 -1.82
CA PHE A 413 18.83 19.88 -1.66
C PHE A 413 18.84 20.66 -2.98
N GLU A 414 19.17 20.03 -4.11
CA GLU A 414 19.05 20.63 -5.44
C GLU A 414 17.58 20.82 -5.84
N GLU A 415 16.76 19.80 -5.67
CA GLU A 415 15.31 19.87 -5.91
C GLU A 415 14.64 20.88 -4.98
N MET A 416 14.92 20.82 -3.67
CA MET A 416 14.43 21.78 -2.68
C MET A 416 14.81 23.23 -3.04
N ARG A 417 15.95 23.46 -3.71
CA ARG A 417 16.34 24.81 -4.14
C ARG A 417 15.41 25.35 -5.21
N ALA A 418 15.03 24.52 -6.19
CA ALA A 418 14.08 24.88 -7.23
C ALA A 418 12.69 25.16 -6.61
N VAL A 419 12.22 24.26 -5.74
CA VAL A 419 10.94 24.43 -5.02
C VAL A 419 10.93 25.68 -4.16
N ASN A 420 12.03 26.00 -3.45
CA ASN A 420 12.16 27.21 -2.66
C ASN A 420 11.92 28.48 -3.49
N ALA A 421 12.40 28.51 -4.74
CA ALA A 421 12.20 29.65 -5.63
C ALA A 421 10.72 29.83 -5.99
N GLU A 422 10.03 28.75 -6.35
CA GLU A 422 8.61 28.75 -6.72
C GLU A 422 7.71 29.13 -5.54
N VAL A 423 7.97 28.58 -4.35
CA VAL A 423 7.23 28.92 -3.12
C VAL A 423 7.42 30.40 -2.77
N ASN A 424 8.64 30.92 -2.84
CA ASN A 424 8.90 32.34 -2.61
C ASN A 424 8.24 33.23 -3.67
N TYR A 425 8.26 32.83 -4.95
CA TYR A 425 7.58 33.57 -6.01
C TYR A 425 6.08 33.63 -5.77
N GLY A 426 5.42 32.48 -5.58
CA GLY A 426 3.98 32.38 -5.35
C GLY A 426 3.52 33.18 -4.14
N ALA A 427 4.17 32.97 -2.99
CA ALA A 427 3.81 33.64 -1.74
C ALA A 427 4.03 35.16 -1.76
N ARG A 428 5.08 35.64 -2.43
CA ARG A 428 5.40 37.09 -2.45
C ARG A 428 4.59 37.87 -3.47
N THR A 429 4.22 37.23 -4.59
CA THR A 429 3.51 37.88 -5.70
C THR A 429 2.00 37.69 -5.65
N GLY A 430 1.48 36.87 -4.74
CA GLY A 430 0.05 36.57 -4.62
C GLY A 430 -0.47 35.57 -5.66
N HIS A 431 0.43 34.81 -6.31
CA HIS A 431 0.04 33.68 -7.16
C HIS A 431 -0.24 32.45 -6.27
N TRP A 432 -1.40 32.46 -5.61
CA TRP A 432 -1.78 31.47 -4.59
C TRP A 432 -1.76 30.05 -5.14
N ASP A 433 -2.22 29.82 -6.37
CA ASP A 433 -2.23 28.49 -6.98
C ASP A 433 -0.82 27.88 -7.09
N VAL A 434 0.19 28.71 -7.37
CA VAL A 434 1.59 28.28 -7.44
C VAL A 434 2.09 27.91 -6.06
N ALA A 435 1.82 28.74 -5.04
CA ALA A 435 2.22 28.46 -3.67
C ALA A 435 1.52 27.22 -3.10
N LYS A 436 0.19 27.10 -3.28
CA LYS A 436 -0.63 25.94 -2.90
C LYS A 436 -0.16 24.65 -3.57
N HIS A 437 0.42 24.73 -4.77
CA HIS A 437 1.00 23.58 -5.45
C HIS A 437 2.36 23.16 -4.88
N TRP A 438 3.26 24.12 -4.67
CA TRP A 438 4.66 23.83 -4.34
C TRP A 438 4.96 23.68 -2.84
N ILE A 439 4.16 24.29 -1.96
CA ILE A 439 4.35 24.17 -0.50
C ILE A 439 4.28 22.69 -0.05
N PRO A 440 3.26 21.90 -0.43
CA PRO A 440 3.21 20.48 -0.06
C PRO A 440 4.37 19.66 -0.64
N ILE A 441 4.83 19.99 -1.85
CA ILE A 441 5.99 19.34 -2.49
C ILE A 441 7.26 19.65 -1.69
N TYR A 442 7.37 20.87 -1.15
CA TYR A 442 8.52 21.28 -0.34
C TYR A 442 8.57 20.53 1.00
N ASP A 443 7.41 20.33 1.63
CA ASP A 443 7.28 19.54 2.86
C ASP A 443 7.71 18.09 2.60
N ASP A 444 7.21 17.46 1.53
CA ASP A 444 7.54 16.07 1.14
C ASP A 444 9.05 15.89 0.93
N TRP A 445 9.72 16.81 0.24
CA TRP A 445 11.18 16.76 0.08
C TRP A 445 11.93 16.87 1.41
N SER A 446 11.47 17.74 2.31
CA SER A 446 12.10 17.90 3.63
C SER A 446 11.99 16.65 4.50
N ARG A 447 10.90 15.88 4.37
CA ARG A 447 10.70 14.60 5.07
C ARG A 447 11.52 13.49 4.45
N LYS A 448 11.59 13.44 3.11
CA LYS A 448 12.46 12.49 2.38
C LYS A 448 13.93 12.66 2.73
N LEU A 449 14.38 13.88 3.04
CA LEU A 449 15.75 14.16 3.44
C LEU A 449 16.18 13.35 4.67
N GLU A 450 15.34 13.31 5.71
CA GLU A 450 15.65 12.61 6.97
C GLU A 450 15.75 11.10 6.76
N VAL A 451 14.81 10.51 6.00
CA VAL A 451 14.88 9.06 5.69
C VAL A 451 15.98 8.73 4.72
N SER A 452 16.28 9.63 3.77
CA SER A 452 17.43 9.48 2.88
C SER A 452 18.75 9.39 3.66
N LYS A 453 18.90 10.21 4.72
CA LYS A 453 20.04 10.17 5.64
C LYS A 453 20.05 8.89 6.47
N PHE A 454 18.92 8.53 7.08
CA PHE A 454 18.78 7.29 7.85
C PHE A 454 19.12 6.04 7.03
N LEU A 455 18.61 5.94 5.80
CA LEU A 455 18.81 4.81 4.91
C LEU A 455 20.30 4.58 4.58
N ARG A 456 21.10 5.66 4.52
CA ARG A 456 22.51 5.63 4.11
C ARG A 456 23.49 5.54 5.29
N SER A 457 23.14 6.15 6.42
CA SER A 457 24.04 6.25 7.59
C SER A 457 23.59 5.42 8.79
N GLY A 458 22.34 4.94 8.81
CA GLY A 458 21.76 4.17 9.91
C GLY A 458 21.23 5.01 11.08
N GLU A 459 21.45 6.33 11.07
CA GLU A 459 21.00 7.27 12.09
C GLU A 459 20.67 8.64 11.48
N VAL A 460 19.93 9.46 12.22
CA VAL A 460 19.72 10.88 11.90
C VAL A 460 20.11 11.67 13.14
N ASP A 461 21.03 12.61 12.99
CA ASP A 461 21.48 13.44 14.12
C ASP A 461 20.27 14.23 14.67
N PRO A 462 20.05 14.25 16.00
CA PRO A 462 19.02 15.08 16.63
C PRO A 462 19.05 16.55 16.18
N TYR A 463 20.25 17.09 15.88
CA TYR A 463 20.42 18.43 15.35
C TYR A 463 19.76 18.60 13.98
N HIS A 464 19.89 17.62 13.08
CA HIS A 464 19.24 17.65 11.77
C HIS A 464 17.73 17.55 11.88
N GLN A 465 17.23 16.66 12.73
CA GLN A 465 15.79 16.50 12.98
C GLN A 465 15.19 17.82 13.49
N PHE A 466 15.86 18.48 14.44
CA PHE A 466 15.41 19.77 14.97
C PHE A 466 15.39 20.87 13.90
N LYS A 467 16.43 20.96 13.04
CA LYS A 467 16.43 21.91 11.92
C LYS A 467 15.32 21.61 10.91
N GLY A 468 15.06 20.34 10.65
CA GLY A 468 13.97 19.89 9.78
C GLY A 468 12.60 20.29 10.33
N GLN A 469 12.36 20.06 11.61
CA GLN A 469 11.13 20.46 12.31
C GLN A 469 10.90 21.97 12.24
N VAL A 470 11.92 22.78 12.58
CA VAL A 470 11.81 24.25 12.51
C VAL A 470 11.52 24.74 11.08
N PHE A 471 12.12 24.09 10.07
CA PHE A 471 11.82 24.40 8.68
C PHE A 471 10.36 24.11 8.33
N ARG A 472 9.86 22.91 8.68
CA ARG A 472 8.48 22.48 8.41
C ARG A 472 7.44 23.33 9.15
N GLU A 473 7.71 23.72 10.40
CA GLU A 473 6.82 24.60 11.17
C GLU A 473 6.63 25.98 10.48
N TYR A 474 7.71 26.56 9.94
CA TYR A 474 7.58 27.81 9.18
C TYR A 474 6.86 27.61 7.85
N LEU A 475 7.02 26.45 7.23
CA LEU A 475 6.39 26.10 5.96
C LEU A 475 4.88 25.90 6.13
N GLU A 476 4.45 25.21 7.19
CA GLU A 476 3.03 25.03 7.56
C GLU A 476 2.36 26.38 7.87
N ARG A 477 3.01 27.25 8.65
CA ARG A 477 2.49 28.60 8.88
C ARG A 477 2.35 29.39 7.57
N LEU A 478 3.28 29.20 6.63
CA LEU A 478 3.20 29.81 5.31
C LEU A 478 2.02 29.25 4.51
N GLU A 479 1.76 27.94 4.61
CA GLU A 479 0.61 27.29 4.01
C GLU A 479 -0.69 27.95 4.45
N HIS A 480 -0.93 28.09 5.75
CA HIS A 480 -2.14 28.75 6.26
C HIS A 480 -2.28 30.19 5.75
N ALA A 481 -1.20 30.96 5.73
CA ALA A 481 -1.24 32.33 5.20
C ALA A 481 -1.56 32.37 3.70
N VAL A 482 -1.16 31.35 2.94
CA VAL A 482 -1.46 31.20 1.51
C VAL A 482 -2.89 30.69 1.29
N GLU A 483 -3.42 29.86 2.19
CA GLU A 483 -4.81 29.42 2.19
C GLU A 483 -5.77 30.56 2.47
N ASP A 484 -5.44 31.39 3.46
CA ASP A 484 -6.18 32.60 3.86
C ASP A 484 -5.98 33.77 2.89
N GLU A 485 -5.09 33.62 1.89
CA GLU A 485 -4.72 34.66 0.91
C GLU A 485 -4.19 35.95 1.56
N ASP A 486 -3.55 35.84 2.74
CA ASP A 486 -2.90 36.94 3.46
C ASP A 486 -1.49 37.20 2.91
N GLN A 487 -1.40 38.16 1.98
CA GLN A 487 -0.17 38.50 1.28
C GLN A 487 0.92 39.09 2.19
N GLU A 488 0.57 39.85 3.22
CA GLU A 488 1.56 40.45 4.10
C GLU A 488 2.23 39.36 4.97
N THR A 489 1.40 38.48 5.54
CA THR A 489 1.87 37.35 6.34
C THR A 489 2.63 36.34 5.50
N ALA A 490 2.14 35.98 4.31
CA ALA A 490 2.81 35.05 3.39
C ALA A 490 4.19 35.56 2.93
N LYS A 491 4.32 36.87 2.64
CA LYS A 491 5.61 37.48 2.27
C LYS A 491 6.63 37.45 3.41
N ARG A 492 6.18 37.68 4.65
CA ARG A 492 7.04 37.59 5.84
C ARG A 492 7.46 36.15 6.13
N LEU A 493 6.52 35.20 6.05
CA LEU A 493 6.77 33.79 6.34
C LEU A 493 7.65 33.13 5.28
N SER A 494 7.46 33.42 3.99
CA SER A 494 8.33 32.90 2.90
C SER A 494 9.80 33.27 3.11
N SER A 495 10.07 34.46 3.64
CA SER A 495 11.43 34.87 4.01
C SER A 495 12.00 34.05 5.18
N LYS A 496 11.17 33.70 6.17
CA LYS A 496 11.57 32.82 7.29
C LYS A 496 11.82 31.38 6.82
N VAL A 497 10.95 30.86 5.94
CA VAL A 497 11.11 29.53 5.31
C VAL A 497 12.44 29.46 4.56
N SER A 498 12.76 30.46 3.73
CA SER A 498 14.02 30.49 2.96
C SER A 498 15.26 30.55 3.87
N ALA A 499 15.18 31.29 4.98
CA ALA A 499 16.25 31.34 5.98
C ALA A 499 16.39 29.99 6.73
N ALA A 500 15.28 29.35 7.10
CA ALA A 500 15.27 28.03 7.74
C ALA A 500 15.84 26.95 6.80
N TYR A 501 15.45 26.96 5.52
CA TYR A 501 16.03 26.09 4.48
C TYR A 501 17.55 26.25 4.38
N SER A 502 18.04 27.49 4.36
CA SER A 502 19.49 27.75 4.27
C SER A 502 20.24 27.16 5.46
N ARG A 503 19.69 27.29 6.67
CA ARG A 503 20.26 26.71 7.90
C ARG A 503 20.22 25.18 7.91
N LEU A 504 19.10 24.60 7.45
CA LEU A 504 18.93 23.16 7.30
C LEU A 504 19.94 22.61 6.29
N ARG A 505 20.10 23.26 5.13
CA ARG A 505 21.09 22.85 4.13
C ARG A 505 22.52 22.91 4.68
N GLN A 506 22.86 23.99 5.38
CA GLN A 506 24.19 24.15 5.97
C GLN A 506 24.51 23.03 6.98
N SER A 507 23.54 22.62 7.81
CA SER A 507 23.79 21.57 8.81
C SER A 507 24.12 20.19 8.21
N TYR A 508 23.77 19.94 6.95
CA TYR A 508 24.11 18.70 6.23
C TYR A 508 25.39 18.82 5.39
N GLN A 509 25.94 20.03 5.24
CA GLN A 509 27.21 20.28 4.53
C GLN A 509 28.42 20.33 5.47
N GLU A 510 28.18 20.47 6.77
CA GLU A 510 29.20 20.54 7.83
C GLU A 510 29.59 19.14 8.36
N GLU A 511 28.98 18.07 7.84
CA GLU A 511 29.41 16.66 7.98
C GLU A 511 30.32 16.23 6.83
#